data_AF-A0A183CD53-F1
#
_entry.id   AF-A0A183CD53-F1
#
_cell.length_a   1.000
_cell.length_b   1.000
_cell.length_c   1.000
_cell.angle_alpha   90.00
_cell.angle_beta   90.00
_cell.angle_gamma   90.00
#
_symmetry.space_group_name_H-M   'P 1'
#
loop_
_entity.id
_entity.type
_entity.pdbx_description
1 polymer ?
#
loop_
_entity_poly.entity_id
_entity_poly.type
_entity_poly.pdbx_seq_one_letter_code
_entity_poly.pdbx_strand_id
1 'polypeptide(L)'
;MKVNNDIFIKFYYCKMSAAAVLPSLPAKCPLPVQNIPKSTSASIEDQQGKLVAHCVLVQCTKGQAYLIIQQLDNSVAPKAVTLCVPDMDRPFDLKIKTISDTHPNRMHMPVYIQVHYNPEERCPLEHLVDLLAETVLGRHNFELRKNLTIDLFDSAANAAIRDGAGFIVTDRHRLQQISFGAKQARAVLAPTNEVLISPASDDPAELLQYDATLSTHQRADFLRFLMKECKNVLVAHWSSAKLAADALKIEKEKKKEKEGKGVNSEKEEVANTVAGYLIASGERVLCLYAENYKIADSLLAAHIDRNQQKGTEFKSL
;
A
#
# COMPACT_ATOMS: atom_id res chain seq x y z
N MET A 1 35.72 14.86 -8.71
CA MET A 1 34.82 13.69 -8.61
C MET A 1 33.40 14.22 -8.46
N LYS A 2 32.62 14.26 -9.56
CA LYS A 2 31.26 14.83 -9.56
C LYS A 2 30.31 13.79 -8.95
N VAL A 3 29.82 14.07 -7.75
CA VAL A 3 28.80 13.24 -7.09
C VAL A 3 27.44 13.63 -7.66
N ASN A 4 26.77 12.69 -8.33
CA ASN A 4 25.42 12.87 -8.86
C ASN A 4 24.43 13.17 -7.74
N ASN A 5 23.71 14.29 -7.87
CA ASN A 5 22.68 14.78 -6.93
C ASN A 5 21.28 14.24 -7.33
N ASP A 6 21.14 12.94 -7.55
CA ASP A 6 19.87 12.35 -7.96
C ASP A 6 19.10 11.87 -6.72
N ILE A 7 18.27 12.77 -6.18
CA ILE A 7 17.20 12.43 -5.23
C ILE A 7 16.09 11.76 -6.04
N PHE A 8 15.79 10.50 -5.74
CA PHE A 8 14.75 9.73 -6.44
C PHE A 8 13.45 9.76 -5.64
N ILE A 9 12.48 10.53 -6.14
CA ILE A 9 11.14 10.55 -5.55
C ILE A 9 10.39 9.30 -5.99
N LYS A 10 10.11 8.40 -5.05
CA LYS A 10 9.23 7.26 -5.32
C LYS A 10 7.78 7.67 -5.16
N PHE A 11 7.01 7.57 -6.24
CA PHE A 11 5.56 7.74 -6.24
C PHE A 11 4.88 6.37 -6.17
N TYR A 12 3.85 6.25 -5.33
CA TYR A 12 2.79 5.28 -5.53
C TYR A 12 1.65 6.01 -6.23
N TYR A 13 1.67 6.04 -7.56
CA TYR A 13 0.61 6.66 -8.36
C TYR A 13 -0.20 5.56 -9.07
N CYS A 14 -1.53 5.66 -8.99
CA CYS A 14 -2.44 4.88 -9.81
C CYS A 14 -2.66 5.61 -11.15
N LYS A 15 -1.96 5.21 -12.22
CA LYS A 15 -2.22 5.72 -13.59
C LYS A 15 -2.84 4.66 -14.48
N MET A 16 -3.88 5.07 -15.21
CA MET A 16 -4.35 4.39 -16.41
C MET A 16 -3.40 4.67 -17.58
N SER A 17 -3.01 3.63 -18.30
CA SER A 17 -2.28 3.65 -19.60
C SER A 17 -0.75 3.64 -19.57
N ALA A 18 -0.22 3.07 -20.66
CA ALA A 18 0.95 2.22 -20.76
C ALA A 18 2.25 2.93 -21.15
N ALA A 19 3.37 2.50 -20.56
CA ALA A 19 4.63 2.24 -21.26
C ALA A 19 5.67 1.56 -20.34
N ALA A 20 6.36 0.56 -20.92
CA ALA A 20 7.62 -0.09 -20.55
C ALA A 20 7.83 -0.56 -19.10
N VAL A 21 7.71 -1.88 -18.90
CA VAL A 21 8.05 -2.62 -17.67
C VAL A 21 9.54 -2.95 -17.68
N LEU A 22 10.30 -2.41 -16.72
CA LEU A 22 11.55 -3.05 -16.28
C LEU A 22 11.19 -4.10 -15.23
N PRO A 23 11.76 -5.32 -15.26
CA PRO A 23 11.50 -6.32 -14.25
C PRO A 23 12.17 -5.88 -12.96
N SER A 24 11.40 -5.51 -11.95
CA SER A 24 11.94 -5.21 -10.63
C SER A 24 11.41 -6.21 -9.61
N LEU A 25 12.34 -6.86 -8.91
CA LEU A 25 12.12 -7.49 -7.60
C LEU A 25 11.11 -6.67 -6.77
N PRO A 26 10.24 -7.31 -5.97
CA PRO A 26 9.28 -6.59 -5.15
C PRO A 26 10.00 -5.50 -4.37
N ALA A 27 9.48 -4.28 -4.47
CA ALA A 27 10.07 -3.13 -3.81
C ALA A 27 10.19 -3.45 -2.31
N LYS A 28 11.42 -3.58 -1.79
CA LYS A 28 11.64 -3.75 -0.35
C LYS A 28 10.90 -2.63 0.38
N CYS A 29 9.94 -3.02 1.22
CA CYS A 29 9.17 -2.09 2.03
C CYS A 29 10.17 -1.21 2.81
N PRO A 30 10.06 0.13 2.73
CA PRO A 30 10.99 1.03 3.42
C PRO A 30 10.78 1.03 4.93
N LEU A 31 9.73 0.39 5.43
CA LEU A 31 9.35 0.34 6.84
C LEU A 31 9.38 -1.11 7.37
N PRO A 32 9.60 -1.31 8.67
CA PRO A 32 9.53 -2.62 9.30
C PRO A 32 8.08 -3.15 9.25
N VAL A 33 7.80 -4.05 8.30
CA VAL A 33 6.42 -4.53 8.05
C VAL A 33 5.79 -5.25 9.24
N GLN A 34 6.62 -5.81 10.13
CA GLN A 34 6.15 -6.53 11.33
C GLN A 34 5.50 -5.58 12.35
N ASN A 35 5.77 -4.28 12.23
CA ASN A 35 5.19 -3.25 13.09
C ASN A 35 3.91 -2.64 12.49
N ILE A 36 3.49 -3.10 11.30
CA ILE A 36 2.25 -2.63 10.70
C ILE A 36 1.08 -3.12 11.57
N PRO A 37 0.14 -2.23 11.97
CA PRO A 37 -1.01 -2.63 12.76
C PRO A 37 -1.80 -3.77 12.10
N LYS A 38 -2.20 -4.76 12.90
CA LYS A 38 -2.95 -5.95 12.45
C LYS A 38 -2.22 -6.77 11.37
N SER A 39 -0.89 -6.74 11.38
CA SER A 39 -0.08 -7.62 10.55
C SER A 39 0.15 -8.97 11.22
N THR A 40 0.16 -10.04 10.42
CA THR A 40 0.61 -11.37 10.81
C THR A 40 1.66 -11.82 9.81
N SER A 41 2.79 -12.34 10.29
CA SER A 41 3.90 -12.80 9.44
C SER A 41 4.08 -14.30 9.53
N ALA A 42 4.51 -14.91 8.43
CA ALA A 42 4.90 -16.31 8.37
C ALA A 42 6.15 -16.49 7.52
N SER A 43 6.99 -17.45 7.92
CA SER A 43 8.32 -17.69 7.39
C SER A 43 8.52 -19.16 7.00
N ILE A 44 9.38 -19.40 6.03
CA ILE A 44 9.86 -20.74 5.67
C ILE A 44 11.38 -20.72 5.67
N GLU A 45 11.97 -21.64 6.43
CA GLU A 45 13.40 -21.94 6.39
C GLU A 45 13.68 -23.25 5.65
N ASP A 46 14.85 -23.35 5.03
CA ASP A 46 15.35 -24.63 4.54
C ASP A 46 15.89 -25.52 5.66
N GLN A 47 16.38 -26.71 5.32
CA GLN A 47 16.93 -27.67 6.27
C GLN A 47 18.19 -27.15 6.99
N GLN A 48 18.87 -26.15 6.42
CA GLN A 48 20.06 -25.51 6.97
C GLN A 48 19.71 -24.29 7.84
N GLY A 49 18.43 -23.94 7.98
CA GLY A 49 17.97 -22.78 8.75
C GLY A 49 18.09 -21.46 7.97
N LYS A 50 18.31 -21.49 6.66
CA LYS A 50 18.30 -20.28 5.83
C LYS A 50 16.85 -19.92 5.53
N LEU A 51 16.49 -18.65 5.76
CA LEU A 51 15.20 -18.10 5.35
C LEU A 51 15.07 -18.15 3.82
N VAL A 52 14.08 -18.88 3.32
CA VAL A 52 13.81 -19.03 1.87
C VAL A 52 12.53 -18.32 1.45
N ALA A 53 11.57 -18.12 2.35
CA ALA A 53 10.39 -17.32 2.07
C ALA A 53 9.90 -16.60 3.33
N HIS A 54 9.38 -15.39 3.16
CA HIS A 54 8.77 -14.62 4.25
C HIS A 54 7.67 -13.72 3.69
N CYS A 55 6.47 -13.86 4.26
CA CYS A 55 5.30 -13.08 3.89
C CYS A 55 4.66 -12.45 5.12
N VAL A 56 4.06 -11.28 4.92
CA VAL A 56 3.29 -10.58 5.94
C VAL A 56 1.93 -10.25 5.37
N LEU A 57 0.86 -10.58 6.09
CA LEU A 57 -0.51 -10.29 5.72
C LEU A 57 -1.08 -9.27 6.70
N VAL A 58 -1.58 -8.16 6.17
CA VAL A 58 -2.12 -7.04 6.93
C VAL A 58 -3.64 -7.07 6.81
N GLN A 59 -4.34 -7.23 7.94
CA GLN A 59 -5.80 -7.23 7.94
C GLN A 59 -6.35 -5.81 7.76
N CYS A 60 -7.10 -5.60 6.67
CA CYS A 60 -7.77 -4.32 6.39
C CYS A 60 -9.19 -4.30 6.98
N THR A 61 -9.94 -5.39 6.79
CA THR A 61 -11.28 -5.60 7.36
C THR A 61 -11.45 -7.08 7.75
N LYS A 62 -12.60 -7.47 8.30
CA LYS A 62 -12.87 -8.87 8.66
C LYS A 62 -12.72 -9.84 7.48
N GLY A 63 -12.99 -9.40 6.25
CA GLY A 63 -12.91 -10.22 5.04
C GLY A 63 -11.87 -9.74 4.04
N GLN A 64 -11.06 -8.73 4.36
CA GLN A 64 -10.09 -8.19 3.41
C GLN A 64 -8.73 -8.03 4.04
N ALA A 65 -7.70 -8.42 3.31
CA ALA A 65 -6.32 -8.25 3.74
C ALA A 65 -5.41 -7.96 2.55
N TYR A 66 -4.22 -7.48 2.87
CA TYR A 66 -3.17 -7.19 1.92
C TYR A 66 -1.92 -8.04 2.22
N LEU A 67 -1.43 -8.78 1.23
CA LEU A 67 -0.23 -9.60 1.35
C LEU A 67 1.00 -8.85 0.85
N ILE A 68 2.03 -8.82 1.70
CA ILE A 68 3.36 -8.31 1.40
C ILE A 68 4.32 -9.50 1.32
N ILE A 69 4.88 -9.73 0.13
CA ILE A 69 5.96 -10.71 -0.07
C ILE A 69 7.28 -10.01 0.22
N GLN A 70 7.93 -10.34 1.34
CA GLN A 70 9.20 -9.73 1.72
C GLN A 70 10.41 -10.45 1.13
N GLN A 71 10.33 -11.78 1.10
CA GLN A 71 11.40 -12.64 0.63
C GLN A 71 10.79 -13.87 -0.02
N LEU A 72 11.36 -14.24 -1.17
CA LEU A 72 11.09 -15.48 -1.85
C LEU A 72 12.34 -15.85 -2.64
N ASP A 73 13.00 -16.93 -2.27
CA ASP A 73 14.21 -17.42 -2.93
C ASP A 73 13.82 -18.09 -4.26
N ASN A 74 14.28 -17.50 -5.37
CA ASN A 74 13.99 -17.99 -6.73
C ASN A 74 14.44 -19.44 -6.96
N SER A 75 15.42 -19.95 -6.20
CA SER A 75 15.86 -21.34 -6.31
C SER A 75 14.83 -22.35 -5.79
N VAL A 76 13.93 -21.92 -4.90
CA VAL A 76 12.89 -22.78 -4.30
C VAL A 76 11.49 -22.35 -4.74
N ALA A 77 11.30 -21.08 -5.12
CA ALA A 77 10.02 -20.51 -5.51
C ALA A 77 9.18 -21.36 -6.49
N PRO A 78 9.75 -21.94 -7.58
CA PRO A 78 8.96 -22.72 -8.52
C PRO A 78 8.79 -24.19 -8.13
N LYS A 79 9.43 -24.66 -7.05
CA LYS A 79 9.50 -26.08 -6.67
C LYS A 79 8.32 -26.48 -5.82
N ALA A 80 7.92 -27.75 -5.90
CA ALA A 80 6.97 -28.33 -4.96
C ALA A 80 7.70 -28.67 -3.66
N VAL A 81 7.21 -28.16 -2.53
CA VAL A 81 7.79 -28.42 -1.21
C VAL A 81 6.72 -28.97 -0.26
N THR A 82 7.15 -29.85 0.64
CA THR A 82 6.39 -30.18 1.85
C THR A 82 6.99 -29.46 3.04
N LEU A 83 6.15 -29.00 3.95
CA LEU A 83 6.57 -28.24 5.12
C LEU A 83 6.26 -29.00 6.41
N CYS A 84 7.02 -28.72 7.46
CA CYS A 84 6.69 -29.09 8.84
C CYS A 84 6.73 -27.87 9.75
N VAL A 85 6.02 -27.96 10.87
CA VAL A 85 6.10 -26.99 11.97
C VAL A 85 7.10 -27.57 12.99
N PRO A 86 8.31 -27.00 13.11
CA PRO A 86 9.34 -27.51 14.02
C PRO A 86 9.01 -27.22 15.49
N ASP A 87 8.29 -26.13 15.76
CA ASP A 87 7.93 -25.66 17.09
C ASP A 87 6.44 -25.30 17.11
N MET A 88 5.64 -26.05 17.88
CA MET A 88 4.19 -25.83 17.97
C MET A 88 3.84 -24.50 18.63
N ASP A 89 4.76 -23.90 19.39
CA ASP A 89 4.58 -22.56 19.96
C ASP A 89 4.79 -21.46 18.91
N ARG A 90 5.36 -21.81 17.75
CA ARG A 90 5.58 -20.91 16.60
C ARG A 90 5.00 -21.51 15.31
N PRO A 91 3.66 -21.57 15.20
CA PRO A 91 2.98 -22.20 14.05
C PRO A 91 3.22 -21.49 12.71
N PHE A 92 3.81 -20.30 12.73
CA PHE A 92 4.11 -19.49 11.54
C PHE A 92 5.56 -19.63 11.05
N ASP A 93 6.41 -20.33 11.79
CA ASP A 93 7.80 -20.57 11.43
C ASP A 93 7.94 -21.99 10.87
N LEU A 94 7.85 -22.12 9.55
CA LEU A 94 7.80 -23.41 8.87
C LEU A 94 9.19 -23.85 8.41
N LYS A 95 9.40 -25.17 8.27
CA LYS A 95 10.63 -25.73 7.70
C LYS A 95 10.35 -26.65 6.52
N ILE A 96 11.19 -26.57 5.49
CA ILE A 96 11.12 -27.48 4.35
C ILE A 96 11.52 -28.89 4.79
N LYS A 97 10.61 -29.83 4.56
CA LYS A 97 10.84 -31.26 4.78
C LYS A 97 11.37 -31.92 3.50
N THR A 98 10.67 -31.75 2.38
CA THR A 98 11.10 -32.27 1.07
C THR A 98 10.97 -31.21 -0.02
N ILE A 99 11.81 -31.34 -1.05
CA ILE A 99 11.79 -30.52 -2.27
C ILE A 99 11.66 -31.46 -3.46
N SER A 100 10.75 -31.15 -4.37
CA SER A 100 10.56 -31.82 -5.65
C SER A 100 10.59 -30.80 -6.79
N ASP A 101 11.37 -31.09 -7.82
CA ASP A 101 11.43 -30.26 -9.04
C ASP A 101 10.19 -30.47 -9.95
N THR A 102 9.43 -31.54 -9.71
CA THR A 102 8.22 -31.86 -10.45
C THR A 102 6.98 -31.68 -9.59
N HIS A 103 6.02 -30.90 -10.08
CA HIS A 103 4.71 -30.78 -9.45
C HIS A 103 3.89 -32.05 -9.65
N PRO A 104 3.14 -32.51 -8.64
CA PRO A 104 2.28 -33.68 -8.77
C PRO A 104 1.21 -33.44 -9.84
N ASN A 105 1.18 -34.27 -10.89
CA ASN A 105 0.16 -34.19 -11.93
C ASN A 105 -1.18 -34.76 -11.39
N ARG A 106 -2.20 -33.90 -11.33
CA ARG A 106 -3.54 -34.27 -10.82
C ARG A 106 -4.61 -34.35 -11.90
N MET A 107 -4.29 -34.15 -13.18
CA MET A 107 -5.29 -34.10 -14.24
C MET A 107 -6.15 -35.37 -14.36
N HIS A 108 -5.65 -36.50 -13.86
CA HIS A 108 -6.36 -37.79 -13.88
C HIS A 108 -6.95 -38.21 -12.53
N MET A 109 -6.87 -37.36 -11.51
CA MET A 109 -7.47 -37.62 -10.20
C MET A 109 -8.99 -37.35 -10.22
N PRO A 110 -9.78 -37.85 -9.26
CA PRO A 110 -11.17 -37.43 -9.09
C PRO A 110 -11.31 -35.90 -9.02
N VAL A 111 -12.37 -35.33 -9.61
CA VAL A 111 -12.60 -33.87 -9.68
C VAL A 111 -12.52 -33.22 -8.30
N TYR A 112 -13.01 -33.88 -7.25
CA TYR A 112 -12.90 -33.40 -5.88
C TYR A 112 -11.42 -33.17 -5.46
N ILE A 113 -10.51 -34.08 -5.82
CA ILE A 113 -9.08 -33.94 -5.53
C ILE A 113 -8.43 -32.87 -6.41
N GLN A 114 -8.92 -32.70 -7.64
CA GLN A 114 -8.41 -31.66 -8.53
C GLN A 114 -8.75 -30.26 -8.03
N VAL A 115 -9.92 -30.08 -7.42
CA VAL A 115 -10.49 -28.75 -7.12
C VAL A 115 -10.49 -28.39 -5.63
N HIS A 116 -10.73 -29.35 -4.74
CA HIS A 116 -10.99 -29.08 -3.32
C HIS A 116 -9.92 -29.63 -2.38
N TYR A 117 -9.08 -30.56 -2.83
CA TYR A 117 -8.02 -31.10 -2.00
C TYR A 117 -6.85 -30.12 -1.90
N ASN A 118 -6.50 -29.74 -0.68
CA ASN A 118 -5.32 -28.92 -0.42
C ASN A 118 -4.10 -29.83 -0.26
N PRO A 119 -3.16 -29.83 -1.21
CA PRO A 119 -2.02 -30.75 -1.16
C PRO A 119 -0.94 -30.33 -0.17
N GLU A 120 -0.26 -31.32 0.40
CA GLU A 120 0.96 -31.07 1.17
C GLU A 120 2.13 -30.61 0.28
N GLU A 121 2.19 -31.09 -0.96
CA GLU A 121 3.21 -30.74 -1.95
C GLU A 121 2.73 -29.59 -2.85
N ARG A 122 3.33 -28.41 -2.65
CA ARG A 122 3.01 -27.18 -3.39
C ARG A 122 4.09 -26.12 -3.26
N CYS A 123 3.98 -25.00 -3.98
CA CYS A 123 4.97 -23.94 -3.93
C CYS A 123 5.07 -23.31 -2.52
N PRO A 124 6.26 -22.81 -2.10
CA PRO A 124 6.42 -22.16 -0.79
C PRO A 124 5.43 -21.02 -0.53
N LEU A 125 5.12 -20.23 -1.56
CA LEU A 125 4.22 -19.10 -1.42
C LEU A 125 2.75 -19.52 -1.22
N GLU A 126 2.31 -20.62 -1.83
CA GLU A 126 0.96 -21.15 -1.63
C GLU A 126 0.76 -21.58 -0.17
N HIS A 127 1.76 -22.23 0.43
CA HIS A 127 1.75 -22.55 1.86
C HIS A 127 1.60 -21.32 2.74
N LEU A 128 2.38 -20.27 2.48
CA LEU A 128 2.33 -19.04 3.26
C LEU A 128 1.00 -18.30 3.09
N VAL A 129 0.48 -18.21 1.87
CA VAL A 129 -0.79 -17.54 1.57
C VAL A 129 -1.94 -18.25 2.28
N ASP A 130 -2.02 -19.57 2.16
CA ASP A 130 -3.09 -20.34 2.81
C ASP A 130 -3.01 -20.22 4.33
N LEU A 131 -1.83 -20.40 4.92
CA LEU A 131 -1.66 -20.31 6.37
C LEU A 131 -2.07 -18.92 6.88
N LEU A 132 -1.60 -17.85 6.22
CA LEU A 132 -1.88 -16.49 6.64
C LEU A 132 -3.35 -16.11 6.41
N ALA A 133 -3.91 -16.46 5.25
CA ALA A 133 -5.30 -16.17 4.93
C ALA A 133 -6.26 -16.91 5.86
N GLU A 134 -6.00 -18.18 6.15
CA GLU A 134 -6.80 -18.97 7.07
C GLU A 134 -6.75 -18.42 8.49
N THR A 135 -5.58 -18.01 8.95
CA THR A 135 -5.38 -17.45 10.29
C THR A 135 -6.06 -16.10 10.44
N VAL A 136 -5.88 -15.20 9.47
CA VAL A 136 -6.30 -13.79 9.60
C VAL A 136 -7.72 -13.55 9.11
N LEU A 137 -8.15 -14.24 8.05
CA LEU A 137 -9.48 -14.11 7.46
C LEU A 137 -10.41 -15.29 7.82
N GLY A 138 -9.91 -16.29 8.57
CA GLY A 138 -10.67 -17.44 9.03
C GLY A 138 -10.80 -18.57 8.01
N ARG A 139 -11.35 -19.71 8.43
CA ARG A 139 -11.50 -20.95 7.63
C ARG A 139 -12.73 -21.04 6.72
N HIS A 140 -13.69 -20.12 6.83
CA HIS A 140 -14.97 -20.28 6.13
C HIS A 140 -14.84 -20.00 4.62
N ASN A 141 -14.41 -21.02 3.87
CA ASN A 141 -14.01 -21.00 2.46
C ASN A 141 -15.14 -20.81 1.43
N PHE A 142 -16.38 -20.60 1.88
CA PHE A 142 -17.52 -20.27 1.01
C PHE A 142 -17.90 -18.79 1.04
N GLU A 143 -17.22 -17.97 1.85
CA GLU A 143 -17.42 -16.54 1.75
C GLU A 143 -16.70 -15.99 0.52
N LEU A 144 -17.46 -15.84 -0.57
CA LEU A 144 -17.11 -15.01 -1.75
C LEU A 144 -16.77 -13.54 -1.40
N ARG A 145 -16.82 -13.19 -0.11
CA ARG A 145 -16.49 -11.88 0.45
C ARG A 145 -15.03 -11.79 0.91
N LYS A 146 -14.29 -12.90 1.00
CA LYS A 146 -12.85 -12.87 1.29
C LYS A 146 -12.10 -12.33 0.09
N ASN A 147 -11.38 -11.21 0.29
CA ASN A 147 -10.56 -10.62 -0.74
C ASN A 147 -9.15 -10.41 -0.21
N LEU A 148 -8.19 -11.15 -0.76
CA LEU A 148 -6.78 -10.94 -0.53
C LEU A 148 -6.22 -10.10 -1.68
N THR A 149 -5.67 -8.94 -1.35
CA THR A 149 -4.97 -8.08 -2.32
C THR A 149 -3.48 -8.37 -2.25
N ILE A 150 -2.83 -8.53 -3.41
CA ILE A 150 -1.40 -8.77 -3.52
C ILE A 150 -0.86 -7.90 -4.64
N ASP A 151 0.16 -7.08 -4.38
CA ASP A 151 0.83 -6.34 -5.43
C ASP A 151 1.90 -7.19 -6.11
N LEU A 152 1.60 -7.56 -7.35
CA LEU A 152 2.43 -8.41 -8.19
C LEU A 152 3.01 -7.56 -9.33
N PHE A 153 4.32 -7.28 -9.28
CA PHE A 153 4.98 -6.33 -10.20
C PHE A 153 5.16 -6.85 -11.64
N ASP A 154 5.09 -8.17 -11.86
CA ASP A 154 5.29 -8.80 -13.18
C ASP A 154 4.10 -9.72 -13.53
N SER A 155 3.31 -9.37 -14.54
CA SER A 155 2.13 -10.15 -14.92
C SER A 155 2.45 -11.57 -15.45
N ALA A 156 3.67 -11.83 -15.93
CA ALA A 156 4.03 -13.12 -16.54
C ALA A 156 4.68 -14.08 -15.53
N ALA A 157 5.57 -13.58 -14.65
CA ALA A 157 6.21 -14.39 -13.61
C ALA A 157 5.24 -14.89 -12.52
N ASN A 158 4.03 -14.33 -12.47
CA ASN A 158 3.06 -14.53 -11.40
C ASN A 158 1.87 -15.43 -11.75
N ALA A 159 1.90 -16.10 -12.91
CA ALA A 159 0.88 -17.08 -13.29
C ALA A 159 0.79 -18.23 -12.27
N ALA A 160 1.93 -18.69 -11.73
CA ALA A 160 1.95 -19.73 -10.69
C ALA A 160 1.20 -19.32 -9.42
N ILE A 161 1.26 -18.04 -9.03
CA ILE A 161 0.53 -17.51 -7.87
C ILE A 161 -0.96 -17.42 -8.18
N ARG A 162 -1.31 -16.84 -9.33
CA ARG A 162 -2.71 -16.69 -9.79
C ARG A 162 -3.41 -18.04 -9.97
N ASP A 163 -2.69 -19.03 -10.49
CA ASP A 163 -3.27 -20.32 -10.87
C ASP A 163 -3.18 -21.35 -9.72
N GLY A 164 -2.18 -21.23 -8.83
CA GLY A 164 -1.94 -22.16 -7.72
C GLY A 164 -2.52 -21.73 -6.36
N ALA A 165 -2.51 -20.43 -6.03
CA ALA A 165 -2.93 -19.93 -4.72
C ALA A 165 -4.44 -19.56 -4.63
N GLY A 166 -5.25 -20.01 -5.60
CA GLY A 166 -6.70 -19.78 -5.65
C GLY A 166 -7.12 -18.62 -6.58
N PHE A 167 -8.43 -18.31 -6.61
CA PHE A 167 -8.99 -17.24 -7.45
C PHE A 167 -8.51 -15.85 -7.00
N ILE A 168 -7.35 -15.42 -7.50
CA ILE A 168 -6.84 -14.08 -7.27
C ILE A 168 -7.50 -13.12 -8.27
N VAL A 169 -8.45 -12.32 -7.79
CA VAL A 169 -9.01 -11.20 -8.55
C VAL A 169 -8.05 -10.02 -8.43
N THR A 170 -7.37 -9.68 -9.52
CA THR A 170 -6.51 -8.50 -9.55
C THR A 170 -7.37 -7.24 -9.62
N ASP A 171 -7.11 -6.26 -8.75
CA ASP A 171 -7.72 -4.94 -8.85
C ASP A 171 -7.29 -4.25 -10.17
N ARG A 172 -8.13 -3.35 -10.67
CA ARG A 172 -7.82 -2.45 -11.80
C ARG A 172 -6.71 -1.47 -11.42
N HIS A 173 -6.53 -1.20 -10.13
CA HIS A 173 -5.48 -0.35 -9.61
C HIS A 173 -4.13 -1.06 -9.66
N ARG A 174 -3.17 -0.50 -10.41
CA ARG A 174 -1.79 -1.00 -10.48
C ARG A 174 -0.90 -0.13 -9.62
N LEU A 175 -0.21 -0.76 -8.68
CA LEU A 175 0.87 -0.11 -7.96
C LEU A 175 2.10 -0.01 -8.87
N GLN A 176 2.55 1.22 -9.12
CA GLN A 176 3.77 1.47 -9.88
C GLN A 176 4.81 2.11 -8.97
N GLN A 177 6.05 1.63 -9.07
CA GLN A 177 7.19 2.32 -8.48
C GLN A 177 7.85 3.17 -9.57
N ILE A 178 7.73 4.49 -9.46
CA ILE A 178 8.34 5.42 -10.41
C ILE A 178 9.38 6.27 -9.68
N SER A 179 10.53 6.48 -10.33
CA SER A 179 11.66 7.24 -9.79
C SER A 179 11.99 8.39 -10.73
N PHE A 180 12.07 9.61 -10.20
CA PHE A 180 12.41 10.80 -10.98
C PHE A 180 13.51 11.61 -10.29
N GLY A 181 14.38 12.26 -11.07
CA GLY A 181 15.34 13.21 -10.53
C GLY A 181 14.63 14.46 -10.03
N ALA A 182 14.90 14.87 -8.78
CA ALA A 182 14.19 15.96 -8.11
C ALA A 182 14.11 17.28 -8.91
N LYS A 183 15.18 17.66 -9.64
CA LYS A 183 15.16 18.87 -10.49
C LYS A 183 14.20 18.76 -11.66
N GLN A 184 14.16 17.60 -12.31
CA GLN A 184 13.27 17.33 -13.43
C GLN A 184 11.81 17.29 -12.97
N ALA A 185 11.56 16.60 -11.84
CA ALA A 185 10.25 16.58 -11.21
C ALA A 185 9.79 18.01 -10.87
N ARG A 186 10.63 18.79 -10.18
CA ARG A 186 10.28 20.16 -9.78
C ARG A 186 9.93 21.07 -10.95
N ALA A 187 10.56 20.88 -12.11
CA ALA A 187 10.31 21.68 -13.31
C ALA A 187 8.95 21.42 -13.97
N VAL A 188 8.32 20.27 -13.72
CA VAL A 188 7.02 19.91 -14.33
C VAL A 188 5.83 20.07 -13.37
N LEU A 189 6.07 20.24 -12.07
CA LEU A 189 5.01 20.44 -11.08
C LEU A 189 4.39 21.83 -11.21
N ALA A 190 3.07 21.91 -11.14
CA ALA A 190 2.30 23.15 -11.19
C ALA A 190 1.61 23.45 -9.84
N PRO A 191 2.36 23.88 -8.81
CA PRO A 191 1.80 24.14 -7.48
C PRO A 191 0.78 25.28 -7.53
N THR A 192 -0.23 25.19 -6.67
CA THR A 192 -1.26 26.21 -6.48
C THR A 192 -1.06 27.02 -5.19
N ASN A 193 -1.50 28.27 -5.21
CA ASN A 193 -1.56 29.17 -4.05
C ASN A 193 -2.88 29.04 -3.25
N GLU A 194 -3.79 28.17 -3.70
CA GLU A 194 -5.08 27.95 -3.02
C GLU A 194 -4.93 27.22 -1.69
N VAL A 195 -3.78 26.59 -1.44
CA VAL A 195 -3.49 25.82 -0.22
C VAL A 195 -2.22 26.29 0.46
N LEU A 196 -2.17 26.14 1.78
CA LEU A 196 -1.00 26.32 2.61
C LEU A 196 -0.47 24.95 3.01
N ILE A 197 0.80 24.67 2.71
CA ILE A 197 1.46 23.41 3.08
C ILE A 197 2.19 23.60 4.40
N SER A 198 1.90 22.75 5.38
CA SER A 198 2.58 22.72 6.67
C SER A 198 2.96 21.29 7.06
N PRO A 199 3.95 21.10 7.96
CA PRO A 199 4.12 19.82 8.63
C PRO A 199 2.85 19.42 9.37
N ALA A 200 2.57 18.11 9.47
CA ALA A 200 1.49 17.65 10.34
C ALA A 200 1.73 18.03 11.80
N SER A 201 0.64 18.34 12.50
CA SER A 201 0.60 18.50 13.95
C SER A 201 0.87 17.19 14.68
N ASP A 202 1.28 17.30 15.94
CA ASP A 202 1.44 16.14 16.83
C ASP A 202 0.09 15.44 17.11
N ASP A 203 -1.02 16.20 17.10
CA ASP A 203 -2.37 15.64 17.09
C ASP A 203 -2.84 15.46 15.63
N PRO A 204 -2.95 14.22 15.12
CA PRO A 204 -3.33 13.96 13.74
C PRO A 204 -4.84 13.99 13.49
N ALA A 205 -5.67 14.44 14.45
CA ALA A 205 -7.13 14.34 14.39
C ALA A 205 -7.74 14.84 13.07
N GLU A 206 -7.36 16.04 12.60
CA GLU A 206 -7.88 16.64 11.37
C GLU A 206 -7.49 15.83 10.12
N LEU A 207 -6.23 15.38 10.04
CA LEU A 207 -5.76 14.54 8.94
C LEU A 207 -6.52 13.21 8.92
N LEU A 208 -6.71 12.58 10.08
CA LEU A 208 -7.44 11.31 10.20
C LEU A 208 -8.92 11.47 9.83
N GLN A 209 -9.54 12.60 10.19
CA GLN A 209 -10.91 12.93 9.79
C GLN A 209 -11.00 13.09 8.26
N TYR A 210 -10.06 13.79 7.64
CA TYR A 210 -9.97 13.90 6.17
C TYR A 210 -9.77 12.53 5.53
N ASP A 211 -8.84 11.70 6.01
CA ASP A 211 -8.61 10.36 5.42
C ASP A 211 -9.85 9.46 5.49
N ALA A 212 -10.63 9.56 6.58
CA ALA A 212 -11.86 8.81 6.74
C ALA A 212 -12.93 9.15 5.68
N THR A 213 -12.82 10.30 5.00
CA THR A 213 -13.66 10.66 3.86
C THR A 213 -13.20 10.02 2.54
N LEU A 214 -11.94 9.61 2.45
CA LEU A 214 -11.33 9.09 1.22
C LEU A 214 -11.59 7.59 1.01
N SER A 215 -11.86 6.86 2.09
CA SER A 215 -12.01 5.41 2.05
C SER A 215 -13.05 4.95 3.06
N THR A 216 -13.81 3.92 2.69
CA THR A 216 -14.71 3.20 3.59
C THR A 216 -13.96 2.34 4.62
N HIS A 217 -12.63 2.26 4.52
CA HIS A 217 -11.79 1.44 5.38
C HIS A 217 -11.24 2.26 6.55
N GLN A 218 -11.28 1.69 7.76
CA GLN A 218 -10.67 2.31 8.94
C GLN A 218 -9.15 2.12 8.91
N ARG A 219 -8.44 3.12 8.35
CA ARG A 219 -6.97 3.12 8.20
C ARG A 219 -6.26 4.01 9.22
N ALA A 220 -6.97 4.49 10.23
CA ALA A 220 -6.42 5.44 11.21
C ALA A 220 -5.19 4.88 11.95
N ASP A 221 -5.22 3.62 12.37
CA ASP A 221 -4.08 2.98 13.04
C ASP A 221 -2.87 2.91 12.11
N PHE A 222 -3.09 2.58 10.84
CA PHE A 222 -2.04 2.52 9.82
C PHE A 222 -1.43 3.89 9.57
N LEU A 223 -2.24 4.95 9.47
CA LEU A 223 -1.75 6.32 9.33
C LEU A 223 -0.96 6.78 10.55
N ARG A 224 -1.43 6.47 11.77
CA ARG A 224 -0.68 6.76 13.01
C ARG A 224 0.67 6.05 13.02
N PHE A 225 0.72 4.78 12.60
CA PHE A 225 1.96 4.06 12.39
C PHE A 225 2.87 4.77 11.39
N LEU A 226 2.36 5.12 10.21
CA LEU A 226 3.14 5.82 9.20
C LEU A 226 3.66 7.16 9.69
N MET A 227 2.85 7.97 10.39
CA MET A 227 3.26 9.25 10.95
C MET A 227 4.33 9.11 12.04
N LYS A 228 4.27 8.04 12.83
CA LYS A 228 5.29 7.72 13.83
C LYS A 228 6.62 7.34 13.18
N GLU A 229 6.59 6.48 12.16
CA GLU A 229 7.80 5.99 11.50
C GLU A 229 8.38 7.01 10.50
N CYS A 230 7.54 7.87 9.92
CA CYS A 230 7.91 8.82 8.89
C CYS A 230 8.07 10.23 9.45
N LYS A 231 9.29 10.76 9.40
CA LYS A 231 9.61 12.13 9.86
C LYS A 231 9.11 13.24 8.93
N ASN A 232 8.55 12.91 7.77
CA ASN A 232 8.12 13.90 6.78
C ASN A 232 6.66 13.67 6.41
N VAL A 233 5.77 14.23 7.22
CA VAL A 233 4.33 14.31 6.96
C VAL A 233 4.00 15.77 6.66
N LEU A 234 3.40 16.02 5.50
CA LEU A 234 2.95 17.34 5.05
C LEU A 234 1.43 17.32 4.88
N VAL A 235 0.79 18.40 5.26
CA VAL A 235 -0.67 18.59 5.15
C VAL A 235 -0.92 19.87 4.36
N ALA A 236 -1.84 19.79 3.40
CA ALA A 236 -2.33 20.92 2.65
C ALA A 236 -3.64 21.39 3.27
N HIS A 237 -3.69 22.65 3.69
CA HIS A 237 -4.91 23.28 4.18
C HIS A 237 -5.42 24.29 3.17
N TRP A 238 -6.73 24.37 2.98
CA TRP A 238 -7.34 25.42 2.17
C TRP A 238 -6.96 26.80 2.71
N SER A 239 -6.51 27.70 1.83
CA SER A 239 -6.21 29.07 2.20
C SER A 239 -7.46 29.80 2.69
N SER A 240 -7.31 30.75 3.61
CA SER A 240 -8.43 31.57 4.11
C SER A 240 -9.19 32.27 2.97
N ALA A 241 -8.48 32.69 1.92
CA ALA A 241 -9.08 33.31 0.73
C ALA A 241 -9.98 32.33 -0.03
N LYS A 242 -9.56 31.07 -0.15
CA LYS A 242 -10.34 30.01 -0.80
C LYS A 242 -11.58 29.63 0.02
N LEU A 243 -11.42 29.45 1.33
CA LEU A 243 -12.53 29.19 2.25
C LEU A 243 -13.58 30.32 2.22
N ALA A 244 -13.14 31.58 2.22
CA ALA A 244 -14.04 32.73 2.11
C ALA A 244 -14.79 32.77 0.76
N ALA A 245 -14.10 32.45 -0.34
CA ALA A 245 -14.72 32.39 -1.66
C ALA A 245 -15.77 31.28 -1.76
N ASP A 246 -15.50 30.11 -1.18
CA ASP A 246 -16.44 28.98 -1.19
C ASP A 246 -17.65 29.24 -0.29
N ALA A 247 -17.47 29.87 0.89
CA ALA A 247 -18.57 30.29 1.75
C ALA A 247 -19.52 31.28 1.04
N LEU A 248 -18.98 32.25 0.31
CA LEU A 248 -19.77 33.20 -0.50
C LEU A 248 -20.55 32.50 -1.63
N LYS A 249 -20.01 31.42 -2.20
CA LYS A 249 -20.68 30.65 -3.24
C LYS A 249 -21.86 29.87 -2.67
N ILE A 250 -21.66 29.20 -1.53
CA ILE A 250 -22.72 28.46 -0.82
C ILE A 250 -23.86 29.41 -0.42
N GLU A 251 -23.55 30.61 0.08
CA GLU A 251 -24.58 31.59 0.45
C GLU A 251 -25.43 32.04 -0.76
N LYS A 252 -24.79 32.23 -1.92
CA LYS A 252 -25.49 32.55 -3.17
C LYS A 252 -26.36 31.41 -3.68
N GLU A 253 -25.92 30.16 -3.54
CA GLU A 253 -26.70 28.97 -3.92
C GLU A 253 -27.90 28.76 -2.98
N LYS A 254 -27.72 28.90 -1.67
CA LYS A 254 -28.82 28.85 -0.68
C LYS A 254 -29.88 29.94 -0.91
N LYS A 255 -29.47 31.14 -1.35
CA LYS A 255 -30.42 32.22 -1.71
C LYS A 255 -31.25 31.86 -2.94
N LYS A 256 -30.65 31.19 -3.93
CA LYS A 256 -31.37 30.71 -5.13
C LYS A 256 -32.30 29.53 -4.86
N GLU A 257 -31.94 28.61 -3.95
CA GLU A 257 -32.80 27.48 -3.58
C GLU A 257 -34.02 27.91 -2.74
N LYS A 258 -33.85 28.92 -1.88
CA LYS A 258 -34.96 29.49 -1.09
C LYS A 258 -36.03 30.18 -1.96
N GLU A 259 -35.69 30.59 -3.18
CA GLU A 259 -36.65 31.13 -4.16
C GLU A 259 -37.37 30.03 -4.98
N GLY A 260 -36.99 28.75 -4.82
CA GLY A 260 -37.43 27.66 -5.68
C GLY A 260 -38.25 26.52 -5.05
N LYS A 261 -38.10 26.18 -3.75
CA LYS A 261 -38.94 25.17 -3.07
C LYS A 261 -38.65 25.09 -1.56
N GLY A 262 -39.68 24.68 -0.81
CA GLY A 262 -39.70 24.58 0.65
C GLY A 262 -38.59 23.69 1.24
N VAL A 263 -38.14 24.15 2.41
CA VAL A 263 -36.96 23.77 3.19
C VAL A 263 -37.00 22.31 3.68
N ASN A 264 -35.84 21.64 3.69
CA ASN A 264 -35.54 20.69 4.75
C ASN A 264 -34.06 20.61 5.15
N SER A 265 -33.88 20.69 6.48
CA SER A 265 -32.77 20.34 7.38
C SER A 265 -31.33 20.77 7.07
N GLU A 266 -30.85 21.67 7.92
CA GLU A 266 -29.44 22.00 8.15
C GLU A 266 -28.69 20.81 8.77
N LYS A 267 -27.66 20.33 8.07
CA LYS A 267 -26.47 19.80 8.73
C LYS A 267 -25.41 20.88 8.62
N GLU A 268 -24.94 21.36 9.77
CA GLU A 268 -23.73 22.16 9.87
C GLU A 268 -22.55 21.24 9.53
N GLU A 269 -22.19 21.22 8.25
CA GLU A 269 -21.01 20.52 7.79
C GLU A 269 -19.80 21.37 8.20
N VAL A 270 -19.09 20.92 9.24
CA VAL A 270 -17.81 21.52 9.63
C VAL A 270 -16.90 21.41 8.41
N ALA A 271 -16.61 22.56 7.79
CA ALA A 271 -15.79 22.61 6.58
C ALA A 271 -14.44 21.97 6.88
N ASN A 272 -14.17 20.84 6.23
CA ASN A 272 -12.88 20.18 6.36
C ASN A 272 -11.82 21.12 5.78
N THR A 273 -10.92 21.59 6.64
CA THR A 273 -9.89 22.56 6.28
C THR A 273 -8.75 21.89 5.51
N VAL A 274 -8.62 20.57 5.63
CA VAL A 274 -7.59 19.76 4.96
C VAL A 274 -8.02 19.46 3.54
N ALA A 275 -7.14 19.77 2.58
CA ALA A 275 -7.33 19.57 1.15
C ALA A 275 -6.46 18.43 0.59
N GLY A 276 -5.55 17.89 1.40
CA GLY A 276 -4.65 16.80 1.04
C GLY A 276 -3.53 16.58 2.05
N TYR A 277 -2.82 15.47 1.92
CA TYR A 277 -1.64 15.16 2.71
C TYR A 277 -0.63 14.31 1.93
N LEU A 278 0.63 14.38 2.36
CA LEU A 278 1.74 13.59 1.87
C LEU A 278 2.50 12.99 3.04
N ILE A 279 2.75 11.68 3.01
CA ILE A 279 3.61 10.99 3.97
C ILE A 279 4.82 10.42 3.22
N ALA A 280 6.02 10.71 3.70
CA ALA A 280 7.25 10.25 3.09
C ALA A 280 8.29 9.76 4.11
N SER A 281 9.02 8.72 3.70
CA SER A 281 10.21 8.21 4.40
C SER A 281 11.46 8.53 3.57
N GLY A 282 12.20 9.56 4.00
CA GLY A 282 13.31 10.12 3.24
C GLY A 282 12.86 10.70 1.90
N GLU A 283 13.35 10.12 0.81
CA GLU A 283 12.99 10.49 -0.58
C GLU A 283 11.77 9.74 -1.12
N ARG A 284 11.27 8.73 -0.37
CA ARG A 284 10.16 7.89 -0.83
C ARG A 284 8.83 8.45 -0.32
N VAL A 285 7.94 8.83 -1.23
CA VAL A 285 6.56 9.16 -0.89
C VAL A 285 5.79 7.85 -0.72
N LEU A 286 5.19 7.65 0.45
CA LEU A 286 4.43 6.44 0.80
C LEU A 286 2.94 6.65 0.57
N CYS A 287 2.43 7.85 0.88
CA CYS A 287 1.04 8.22 0.66
C CYS A 287 0.99 9.64 0.10
N LEU A 288 0.13 9.84 -0.89
CA LEU A 288 -0.21 11.15 -1.42
C LEU A 288 -1.69 11.15 -1.76
N TYR A 289 -2.46 11.95 -1.02
CA TYR A 289 -3.87 12.17 -1.27
C TYR A 289 -4.12 13.66 -1.36
N ALA A 290 -4.93 14.06 -2.33
CA ALA A 290 -5.25 15.45 -2.57
C ALA A 290 -6.58 15.53 -3.32
N GLU A 291 -7.38 16.55 -3.06
CA GLU A 291 -8.64 16.77 -3.77
C GLU A 291 -8.46 17.00 -5.28
N ASN A 292 -7.30 17.52 -5.70
CA ASN A 292 -6.96 17.69 -7.10
C ASN A 292 -5.44 17.62 -7.36
N TYR A 293 -5.07 17.53 -8.64
CA TYR A 293 -3.67 17.38 -9.05
C TYR A 293 -2.78 18.59 -8.69
N LYS A 294 -3.33 19.81 -8.64
CA LYS A 294 -2.52 21.00 -8.29
C LYS A 294 -2.11 20.99 -6.81
N ILE A 295 -2.99 20.49 -5.94
CA ILE A 295 -2.67 20.31 -4.51
C ILE A 295 -1.63 19.20 -4.35
N ALA A 296 -1.77 18.11 -5.11
CA ALA A 296 -0.76 17.05 -5.15
C ALA A 296 0.60 17.61 -5.58
N ASP A 297 0.63 18.43 -6.63
CA ASP A 297 1.84 19.11 -7.11
C ASP A 297 2.44 20.04 -6.04
N SER A 298 1.60 20.80 -5.30
CA SER A 298 2.05 21.63 -4.17
C SER A 298 2.70 20.81 -3.06
N LEU A 299 2.09 19.69 -2.65
CA LEU A 299 2.63 18.79 -1.63
C LEU A 299 3.98 18.19 -2.06
N LEU A 300 4.08 17.77 -3.32
CA LEU A 300 5.30 17.20 -3.88
C LEU A 300 6.41 18.24 -4.02
N ALA A 301 6.10 19.43 -4.50
CA ALA A 301 7.05 20.53 -4.58
C ALA A 301 7.62 20.85 -3.19
N ALA A 302 6.75 20.97 -2.18
CA ALA A 302 7.18 21.20 -0.80
C ALA A 302 8.06 20.07 -0.26
N HIS A 303 7.74 18.81 -0.56
CA HIS A 303 8.57 17.65 -0.19
C HIS A 303 9.96 17.71 -0.83
N ILE A 304 10.04 18.01 -2.14
CA ILE A 304 11.29 18.16 -2.88
C ILE A 304 12.14 19.27 -2.28
N ASP A 305 11.56 20.46 -2.11
CA ASP A 305 12.25 21.66 -1.67
C ASP A 305 12.81 21.43 -0.24
N ARG A 306 12.05 20.78 0.65
CA ARG A 306 12.49 20.40 2.00
C ARG A 306 13.67 19.41 2.01
N ASN A 307 13.66 18.43 1.11
CA ASN A 307 14.75 17.45 1.02
C ASN A 307 16.03 18.05 0.42
N GLN A 308 15.91 18.99 -0.52
CA GLN A 308 17.07 19.72 -1.05
C GLN A 308 17.75 20.58 0.01
N GLN A 309 16.97 21.27 0.85
CA GLN A 309 17.51 22.10 1.94
C GLN A 309 18.35 21.27 2.93
N LYS A 310 17.84 20.10 3.38
CA LYS A 310 18.56 19.18 4.28
C LYS A 310 19.88 18.66 3.70
N GLY A 311 19.97 18.49 2.38
CA GLY A 311 21.20 18.06 1.70
C GLY A 311 22.30 19.13 1.66
N THR A 312 21.97 20.39 1.95
CA THR A 312 22.91 21.51 1.96
C THR A 312 23.57 21.70 3.32
N GLU A 313 22.84 21.49 4.42
CA GLU A 313 23.37 21.62 5.80
C GLU A 313 24.44 20.56 6.14
N PHE A 314 24.39 19.38 5.50
CA PHE A 314 25.40 18.34 5.67
C PHE A 314 26.70 18.57 4.88
N LYS A 315 26.75 19.57 3.99
CA LYS A 315 27.93 19.87 3.16
C LYS A 315 28.78 21.03 3.71
N SER A 316 28.41 21.60 4.85
CA SER A 316 29.10 22.73 5.50
C SER A 316 29.85 22.36 6.79
N LEU A 317 30.15 21.07 7.00
CA LEU A 317 31.04 20.55 8.04
C LEU A 317 32.12 19.69 7.40
#